data_AF-A0A353XQU2-F1
#
_entry.id   AF-A0A353XQU2-F1
#
_cell.length_a   1.000
_cell.length_b   1.000
_cell.length_c   1.000
_cell.angle_alpha   90.00
_cell.angle_beta   90.00
_cell.angle_gamma   90.00
#
_symmetry.space_group_name_H-M   'P 1'
#
loop_
_entity.id
_entity.type
_entity.pdbx_description
1 polymer ?
#
loop_
_entity_poly.entity_id
_entity_poly.type
_entity_poly.pdbx_seq_one_letter_code
_entity_poly.pdbx_strand_id
1 'polypeptide(L)' 'GEMPWHFNEKLEALGVNITNKLASGHTHQDRKLISGDGPLAANDFGKLATETLLKKVK' A
#
# COMPACT_ATOMS: atom_id res chain seq x y z
N GLY A 1 -7.22 6.54 -23.27
CA GLY A 1 -8.45 7.27 -22.91
C GLY A 1 -8.39 7.60 -21.44
N GLU A 2 -9.21 8.53 -20.99
CA GLU A 2 -9.31 8.86 -19.58
C GLU A 2 -9.86 7.68 -18.76
N MET A 3 -9.45 7.58 -17.49
CA MET A 3 -9.98 6.56 -16.60
C MET A 3 -11.44 6.88 -16.29
N PRO A 4 -12.37 5.91 -16.37
CA PRO A 4 -13.79 6.15 -16.09
C PRO A 4 -14.07 6.49 -14.61
N TRP A 5 -13.12 6.21 -13.71
CA TRP A 5 -13.17 6.57 -12.30
C TRP A 5 -11.78 6.47 -11.66
N HIS A 6 -11.59 7.16 -10.54
CA HIS A 6 -10.37 7.14 -9.75
C HIS A 6 -10.55 6.34 -8.46
N PHE A 7 -9.66 5.37 -8.22
CA PHE A 7 -9.83 4.44 -7.10
C PHE A 7 -9.53 5.06 -5.74
N ASN A 8 -8.66 6.07 -5.66
CA ASN A 8 -8.37 6.77 -4.41
C ASN A 8 -9.64 7.43 -3.85
N GLU A 9 -10.44 8.08 -4.69
CA GLU A 9 -11.68 8.75 -4.27
C GLU A 9 -12.69 7.76 -3.66
N LYS A 10 -12.79 6.56 -4.25
CA LYS A 10 -13.66 5.50 -3.74
C LYS A 10 -13.17 4.94 -2.41
N LEU A 11 -11.85 4.76 -2.26
CA LEU A 11 -11.25 4.29 -1.01
C LEU A 11 -11.42 5.32 0.12
N GLU A 12 -11.22 6.60 -0.18
CA GLU A 12 -11.43 7.71 0.76
C GLU A 12 -12.90 7.80 1.22
N ALA A 13 -13.85 7.62 0.29
CA ALA A 13 -15.28 7.57 0.63
C ALA A 13 -15.65 6.40 1.55
N LEU A 14 -14.87 5.31 1.54
CA LEU A 14 -15.00 4.17 2.45
C LEU A 14 -14.25 4.36 3.79
N GLY A 15 -13.60 5.51 3.98
CA GLY A 15 -12.85 5.85 5.20
C GLY A 15 -11.39 5.41 5.20
N VAL A 16 -10.83 4.99 4.05
CA VAL A 16 -9.40 4.71 3.92
C VAL A 16 -8.62 6.02 3.81
N ASN A 17 -7.53 6.14 4.56
CA ASN A 17 -6.62 7.28 4.46
C ASN A 17 -5.51 7.00 3.42
N ILE A 18 -5.49 7.75 2.32
CA ILE A 18 -4.42 7.66 1.30
C ILE A 18 -3.27 8.58 1.73
N THR A 19 -2.12 7.98 2.05
CA THR A 19 -1.00 8.70 2.68
C THR A 19 0.05 9.23 1.70
N ASN A 20 0.05 8.77 0.45
CA ASN A 20 0.98 9.17 -0.58
C ASN A 20 0.33 10.07 -1.64
N LYS A 21 1.07 11.08 -2.14
CA LYS A 21 0.65 11.94 -3.26
C LYS A 21 1.32 11.56 -4.58
N LEU A 22 2.45 10.87 -4.52
CA LEU A 22 3.27 10.43 -5.65
C LEU A 22 3.64 8.95 -5.43
N ALA A 23 4.01 8.27 -6.52
CA ALA A 23 4.57 6.93 -6.48
C ALA A 23 6.11 7.06 -6.41
N SER A 24 6.67 6.96 -5.21
CA SER A 24 8.10 7.16 -4.93
C SER A 24 8.79 5.89 -4.39
N GLY A 25 8.10 4.75 -4.35
CA GLY A 25 8.62 3.48 -3.84
C GLY A 25 8.35 3.25 -2.36
N HIS A 26 7.46 4.03 -1.74
CA HIS A 26 7.13 3.88 -0.34
C HIS A 26 6.24 2.67 -0.08
N THR A 27 6.47 2.04 1.07
CA THR A 27 5.61 1.01 1.64
C THR A 27 5.05 1.49 2.97
N HIS A 28 3.88 0.98 3.34
CA HIS A 28 3.23 1.32 4.59
C HIS A 28 2.63 0.06 5.23
N GLN A 29 2.65 0.00 6.55
CA GLN A 29 1.97 -1.03 7.33
C GLN A 29 1.05 -0.36 8.35
N ASP A 30 -0.24 -0.68 8.26
CA ASP A 30 -1.23 -0.36 9.28
C ASP A 30 -1.82 -1.67 9.83
N ARG A 31 -1.48 -2.00 11.07
CA ARG A 31 -1.86 -3.27 11.73
C ARG A 31 -1.42 -4.47 10.87
N LYS A 32 -2.37 -5.11 10.18
CA LYS A 32 -2.15 -6.26 9.29
C LYS A 32 -2.26 -5.90 7.81
N LEU A 33 -2.61 -4.66 7.47
CA LEU A 33 -2.65 -4.17 6.10
C LEU A 33 -1.26 -3.67 5.71
N ILE A 34 -0.70 -4.24 4.66
CA ILE A 34 0.57 -3.81 4.07
C ILE A 34 0.27 -3.29 2.66
N SER A 35 0.78 -2.11 2.32
CA SER A 35 0.58 -1.46 1.03
C SER A 35 1.89 -0.91 0.46
N GLY A 36 1.91 -0.66 -0.86
CA GLY A 36 3.01 -0.03 -1.59
C GLY A 36 2.48 0.95 -2.63
N ASP A 37 3.20 2.05 -2.87
CA ASP A 37 2.74 3.19 -3.67
C ASP A 37 2.92 3.05 -5.19
N GLY A 38 3.46 1.92 -5.67
CA GLY A 38 3.63 1.65 -7.10
C GLY A 38 4.68 0.57 -7.38
N PRO A 39 5.06 0.36 -8.66
CA PRO A 39 6.04 -0.67 -9.05
C PRO A 39 7.40 -0.52 -8.37
N LEU A 40 7.81 0.71 -8.05
CA LEU A 40 9.07 1.00 -7.35
C LEU A 40 9.09 0.43 -5.92
N ALA A 41 7.93 0.24 -5.29
CA ALA A 41 7.82 -0.27 -3.93
C ALA A 41 7.92 -1.80 -3.84
N ALA A 42 7.92 -2.52 -4.98
CA ALA A 42 7.72 -3.98 -5.02
C ALA A 42 8.75 -4.78 -4.19
N ASN A 43 10.03 -4.42 -4.27
CA ASN A 43 11.09 -5.11 -3.56
C ASN A 43 10.97 -4.94 -2.03
N ASP A 44 10.78 -3.71 -1.58
CA ASP A 44 10.69 -3.43 -0.14
C ASP A 44 9.35 -3.88 0.44
N PHE A 45 8.28 -3.91 -0.38
CA PHE A 45 7.00 -4.51 -0.02
C PHE A 45 7.17 -6.00 0.29
N GLY A 46 7.90 -6.74 -0.55
CA GLY A 46 8.17 -8.17 -0.34
C GLY A 46 8.95 -8.44 0.95
N LYS A 47 9.97 -7.61 1.25
CA LYS A 47 10.70 -7.68 2.52
C LYS A 47 9.79 -7.42 3.72
N LEU A 48 9.03 -6.32 3.70
CA LEU A 48 8.14 -5.92 4.78
C LEU A 48 7.05 -6.98 5.04
N ALA A 49 6.46 -7.53 3.97
CA ALA A 49 5.48 -8.60 4.07
C ALA A 49 6.08 -9.85 4.71
N THR A 50 7.25 -10.30 4.25
CA THR A 50 7.93 -11.49 4.78
C THR A 50 8.26 -11.33 6.27
N GLU A 51 8.85 -10.20 6.65
CA GLU A 51 9.17 -9.91 8.05
C GLU A 51 7.93 -9.88 8.95
N THR A 52 6.85 -9.26 8.48
CA THR A 52 5.59 -9.16 9.23
C THR A 52 4.96 -10.54 9.44
N LEU A 53 4.95 -11.38 8.41
CA LEU A 53 4.42 -12.74 8.50
C LEU A 53 5.27 -13.62 9.42
N LEU A 54 6.60 -13.58 9.28
CA LEU A 54 7.50 -14.36 10.14
C LEU A 54 7.39 -13.98 11.62
N LYS A 55 7.20 -12.70 11.94
CA LYS A 55 6.93 -12.22 13.31
C LYS A 55 5.63 -12.75 13.93
N LYS A 56 4.71 -13.30 13.14
CA LYS A 56 3.45 -13.89 13.63
C LYS A 56 3.51 -15.40 13.82
N VAL A 57 4.49 -16.06 13.23
CA VAL A 57 4.66 -17.53 13.29
C VAL A 57 5.75 -17.93 14.29
N LYS A 58 6.66 -17.01 14.63
CA LYS A 58 7.49 -17.11 15.84
C LYS A 58 6.67 -16.79 17.08
#